data_AF-A0A1L8D9R8-F1
#
_entry.id   AF-A0A1L8D9R8-F1
#
_cell.length_a   1.000
_cell.length_b   1.000
_cell.length_c   1.000
_cell.angle_alpha   90.00
_cell.angle_beta   90.00
_cell.angle_gamma   90.00
#
_symmetry.space_group_name_H-M   'P 1'
#
loop_
_entity.id
_entity.type
_entity.pdbx_description
1 polymer ?
#
loop_
_entity_poly.entity_id
_entity_poly.type
_entity_poly.pdbx_seq_one_letter_code
_entity_poly.pdbx_strand_id
1 'polypeptide(L)'
;MSTSSLGRDEARKPMMEALMFQRRVLLGCTATIGLFSIIWIVAIATDHWFIVSGGRGIFIPETRRYFMSSHAGLWRICRYGLVPFVMANSTAARNFTTLAFINATQINQLKKTIAEMDFVNEMLAEELPEPIEEIDDNLKRHLFGRWVRGERLDFELIKSAYKTLEFNGTEDANAIANRRAGMLMLNPTNVSALNETIGAALSTIPINGTYVNVIVPERLRSALFDGWEDKPKVIHLLWSFAKDMEIPIGMISPNGTKLIIRPPLPPKRGRVDNGYEYIPFKRCKYLDFSLDEDPTNLDPAIDDEIINYTRTQATFAVLSLFIMFMGFFFSIYTFLNPRYMFKRLAGGIHFISAATSLVVIQVLAASIEYQKEHLAYTFPKGSTYKFGYGIYLAWICFAVNLISAFLFFWYSKKKKGSKAASDELGMADEPINIGR
;
A
#
# COMPACT_ATOMS: atom_id res chain seq x y z
N MET A 1 -12.53 79.12 -16.97
CA MET A 1 -11.94 77.77 -17.11
C MET A 1 -10.67 77.92 -17.92
N SER A 2 -9.51 77.65 -17.33
CA SER A 2 -8.20 77.84 -17.97
C SER A 2 -7.94 76.69 -18.97
N THR A 3 -7.42 77.02 -20.14
CA THR A 3 -6.93 76.10 -21.19
C THR A 3 -5.92 75.06 -20.68
N SER A 4 -5.33 75.29 -19.50
CA SER A 4 -4.42 74.36 -18.83
C SER A 4 -5.08 73.10 -18.24
N SER A 5 -6.37 73.15 -17.86
CA SER A 5 -7.07 71.96 -17.34
C SER A 5 -7.52 71.03 -18.47
N LEU A 6 -8.07 71.60 -19.55
CA LEU A 6 -8.53 70.86 -20.73
C LEU A 6 -7.41 70.05 -21.40
N GLY A 7 -6.22 70.64 -21.58
CA GLY A 7 -5.07 69.91 -22.15
C GLY A 7 -4.50 68.82 -21.23
N ARG A 8 -4.65 68.98 -19.91
CA ARG A 8 -4.22 67.98 -18.91
C ARG A 8 -5.16 66.77 -18.89
N ASP A 9 -6.45 67.00 -19.11
CA ASP A 9 -7.45 65.93 -19.19
C ASP A 9 -7.32 65.13 -20.48
N GLU A 10 -7.02 65.78 -21.62
CA GLU A 10 -6.73 65.07 -22.88
C GLU A 10 -5.48 64.19 -22.80
N ALA A 11 -4.41 64.67 -22.15
CA ALA A 11 -3.18 63.89 -21.96
C ALA A 11 -3.36 62.66 -21.05
N ARG A 12 -4.40 62.65 -20.19
CA ARG A 12 -4.67 61.56 -19.23
C ARG A 12 -5.59 60.46 -19.76
N LYS A 13 -6.40 60.73 -20.80
CA LYS A 13 -7.28 59.73 -21.45
C LYS A 13 -6.55 58.41 -21.78
N PRO A 14 -5.42 58.39 -22.51
CA PRO A 14 -4.73 57.13 -22.82
C PRO A 14 -4.18 56.42 -21.58
N MET A 15 -3.81 57.18 -20.54
CA MET A 15 -3.32 56.61 -19.27
C MET A 15 -4.46 55.97 -18.46
N MET A 16 -5.66 56.55 -18.52
CA MET A 16 -6.87 56.02 -17.88
C MET A 16 -7.36 54.75 -18.58
N GLU A 17 -7.36 54.70 -19.91
CA GLU A 17 -7.68 53.48 -20.67
C GLU A 17 -6.70 52.34 -20.35
N ALA A 18 -5.39 52.64 -20.32
CA ALA A 18 -4.38 51.67 -19.91
C ALA A 18 -4.60 51.20 -18.46
N LEU A 19 -4.99 52.07 -17.54
CA LEU A 19 -5.30 51.70 -16.16
C LEU A 19 -6.55 50.80 -16.08
N MET A 20 -7.61 51.11 -16.82
CA MET A 20 -8.81 50.29 -16.85
C MET A 20 -8.53 48.90 -17.43
N PHE A 21 -7.72 48.82 -18.50
CA PHE A 21 -7.25 47.55 -19.03
C PHE A 21 -6.46 46.75 -17.97
N GLN A 22 -5.52 47.39 -17.28
CA GLN A 22 -4.76 46.77 -16.18
C GLN A 22 -5.68 46.21 -15.09
N ARG A 23 -6.68 46.98 -14.66
CA ARG A 23 -7.64 46.54 -13.64
C ARG A 23 -8.46 45.34 -14.13
N ARG A 24 -8.89 45.32 -15.39
CA ARG A 24 -9.63 44.17 -15.97
C ARG A 24 -8.78 42.91 -16.00
N VAL A 25 -7.51 43.01 -16.40
CA VAL A 25 -6.58 41.87 -16.41
C VAL A 25 -6.36 41.35 -14.98
N LEU A 26 -6.06 42.23 -14.02
CA LEU A 26 -5.86 41.83 -12.62
C LEU A 26 -7.13 41.26 -11.99
N LEU A 27 -8.31 41.77 -12.36
CA LEU A 27 -9.58 41.24 -11.88
C LEU A 27 -9.81 39.83 -12.42
N GLY A 28 -9.51 39.61 -13.71
CA GLY A 28 -9.48 38.28 -14.31
C GLY A 28 -8.54 37.34 -13.57
N CYS A 29 -7.31 37.75 -13.28
CA CYS A 29 -6.37 36.97 -12.47
C CYS A 29 -6.91 36.65 -11.07
N THR A 30 -7.56 37.61 -10.42
CA THR A 30 -8.11 37.41 -9.08
C THR A 30 -9.25 36.38 -9.09
N ALA A 31 -10.14 36.47 -10.08
CA ALA A 31 -11.22 35.51 -10.27
C ALA A 31 -10.68 34.10 -10.59
N THR A 32 -9.67 34.00 -11.48
CA THR A 32 -9.06 32.70 -11.79
C THR A 32 -8.34 32.13 -10.58
N ILE A 33 -7.59 32.92 -9.81
CA ILE A 33 -6.95 32.43 -8.57
C ILE A 33 -8.00 31.87 -7.61
N GLY A 34 -9.11 32.58 -7.38
CA GLY A 34 -10.18 32.08 -6.51
C GLY A 34 -10.76 30.74 -6.98
N LEU A 35 -11.00 30.60 -8.29
CA LEU A 35 -11.42 29.32 -8.88
C LEU A 35 -10.36 28.23 -8.68
N PHE A 36 -9.09 28.56 -8.91
CA PHE A 36 -7.99 27.61 -8.80
C PHE A 36 -7.64 27.25 -7.35
N SER A 37 -7.95 28.08 -6.36
CA SER A 37 -7.93 27.70 -4.94
C SER A 37 -8.94 26.58 -4.66
N ILE A 38 -10.14 26.63 -5.26
CA ILE A 38 -11.13 25.56 -5.13
C ILE A 38 -10.67 24.30 -5.86
N ILE A 39 -10.12 24.44 -7.07
CA ILE A 39 -9.56 23.31 -7.82
C ILE A 39 -8.40 22.66 -7.06
N TRP A 40 -7.56 23.45 -6.38
CA TRP A 40 -6.48 22.94 -5.54
C TRP A 40 -7.00 22.10 -4.36
N ILE A 41 -8.11 22.51 -3.73
CA ILE A 41 -8.79 21.70 -2.70
C ILE A 41 -9.25 20.36 -3.30
N VAL A 42 -9.86 20.38 -4.47
CA VAL A 42 -10.29 19.15 -5.16
C VAL A 42 -9.09 18.27 -5.53
N ALA A 43 -7.99 18.87 -5.97
CA ALA A 43 -6.75 18.16 -6.24
C ALA A 43 -6.22 17.49 -4.96
N ILE A 44 -6.10 18.22 -3.86
CA ILE A 44 -5.64 17.67 -2.57
C ILE A 44 -6.57 16.56 -2.05
N ALA A 45 -7.88 16.70 -2.23
CA ALA A 45 -8.87 15.76 -1.70
C ALA A 45 -9.03 14.48 -2.54
N THR A 46 -8.51 14.41 -3.76
CA THR A 46 -8.67 13.23 -4.61
C THR A 46 -7.72 12.09 -4.26
N ASP A 47 -8.25 10.87 -4.39
CA ASP A 47 -7.54 9.60 -4.26
C ASP A 47 -6.76 9.18 -5.54
N HIS A 48 -6.70 10.04 -6.56
CA HIS A 48 -6.18 9.71 -7.90
C HIS A 48 -5.04 10.65 -8.33
N TRP A 49 -3.98 10.71 -7.52
CA TRP A 49 -2.74 11.38 -7.90
C TRP A 49 -1.83 10.44 -8.70
N PHE A 50 -1.74 9.19 -8.25
CA PHE A 50 -1.01 8.14 -8.95
C PHE A 50 -1.81 6.85 -8.98
N ILE A 51 -1.63 6.10 -10.07
CA ILE A 51 -2.32 4.85 -10.33
C ILE A 51 -1.28 3.82 -10.73
N VAL A 52 -1.23 2.71 -10.00
CA VAL A 52 -0.36 1.56 -10.29
C VAL A 52 -1.23 0.45 -10.87
N SER A 53 -0.80 -0.16 -11.96
CA SER A 53 -1.49 -1.25 -12.64
C SER A 53 -0.59 -2.47 -12.75
N GLY A 54 -1.12 -3.62 -12.32
CA GLY A 54 -0.52 -4.95 -12.48
C GLY A 54 -0.93 -5.66 -13.77
N GLY A 55 -1.62 -4.99 -14.69
CA GLY A 55 -2.04 -5.57 -15.98
C GLY A 55 -3.03 -6.73 -15.79
N ARG A 56 -2.62 -7.96 -16.16
CA ARG A 56 -3.42 -9.18 -15.97
C ARG A 56 -3.40 -9.72 -14.53
N GLY A 57 -2.61 -9.11 -13.65
CA GLY A 57 -2.47 -9.53 -12.27
C GLY A 57 -1.06 -9.96 -11.94
N ILE A 58 -0.49 -9.38 -10.88
CA ILE A 58 0.80 -9.80 -10.35
C ILE A 58 0.57 -10.56 -9.05
N PHE A 59 1.02 -11.81 -8.98
CA PHE A 59 0.88 -12.62 -7.77
C PHE A 59 1.85 -12.16 -6.69
N ILE A 60 1.32 -11.81 -5.52
CA ILE A 60 2.06 -11.45 -4.30
C ILE A 60 2.09 -12.68 -3.38
N PRO A 61 3.26 -13.33 -3.20
CA PRO A 61 3.39 -14.54 -2.38
C PRO A 61 2.95 -14.38 -0.93
N GLU A 62 3.26 -13.24 -0.31
CA GLU A 62 3.04 -12.97 1.11
C GLU A 62 1.55 -12.94 1.45
N THR A 63 0.74 -12.35 0.57
CA THR A 63 -0.71 -12.24 0.76
C THR A 63 -1.50 -13.33 0.02
N ARG A 64 -0.84 -14.12 -0.82
CA ARG A 64 -1.42 -15.11 -1.75
C ARG A 64 -2.51 -14.52 -2.64
N ARG A 65 -2.31 -13.29 -3.11
CA ARG A 65 -3.31 -12.54 -3.89
C ARG A 65 -2.69 -12.02 -5.17
N TYR A 66 -3.56 -11.81 -6.16
CA TYR A 66 -3.21 -11.13 -7.38
C TYR A 66 -3.47 -9.63 -7.25
N PHE A 67 -2.43 -8.82 -7.37
CA PHE A 67 -2.52 -7.37 -7.46
C PHE A 67 -3.02 -6.97 -8.85
N MET A 68 -4.15 -6.27 -8.91
CA MET A 68 -4.73 -5.77 -10.16
C MET A 68 -4.36 -4.32 -10.39
N SER A 69 -4.74 -3.45 -9.45
CA SER A 69 -4.50 -2.02 -9.54
C SER A 69 -4.50 -1.38 -8.16
N SER A 70 -3.91 -0.20 -8.07
CA SER A 70 -3.95 0.66 -6.90
C SER A 70 -4.10 2.10 -7.37
N HIS A 71 -4.89 2.88 -6.67
CA HIS A 71 -4.87 4.33 -6.79
C HIS A 71 -4.60 4.95 -5.43
N ALA A 72 -3.89 6.05 -5.44
CA ALA A 72 -3.51 6.75 -4.25
C ALA A 72 -3.55 8.26 -4.47
N GLY A 73 -4.06 8.93 -3.45
CA GLY A 73 -4.01 10.37 -3.29
C GLY A 73 -3.09 10.76 -2.14
N LEU A 74 -3.25 11.99 -1.67
CA LEU A 74 -2.48 12.51 -0.55
C LEU A 74 -2.87 11.87 0.79
N TRP A 75 -4.15 11.56 0.98
CA TRP A 75 -4.71 11.13 2.27
C TRP A 75 -5.07 9.65 2.33
N ARG A 76 -5.28 9.02 1.17
CA ARG A 76 -5.85 7.68 1.08
C ARG A 76 -5.23 6.89 -0.06
N ILE A 77 -4.98 5.62 0.21
CA ILE A 77 -4.58 4.61 -0.78
C ILE A 77 -5.62 3.50 -0.84
N CYS A 78 -5.98 3.09 -2.05
CA CYS A 78 -6.90 1.99 -2.29
C CYS A 78 -6.27 0.97 -3.23
N ARG A 79 -6.21 -0.28 -2.79
CA ARG A 79 -5.69 -1.42 -3.53
C ARG A 79 -6.82 -2.36 -3.94
N TYR A 80 -6.72 -2.82 -5.18
CA TYR A 80 -7.64 -3.76 -5.81
C TYR A 80 -6.86 -5.00 -6.21
N GLY A 81 -7.40 -6.16 -5.85
CA GLY A 81 -6.81 -7.44 -6.15
C GLY A 81 -7.85 -8.54 -6.34
N LEU A 82 -7.36 -9.72 -6.67
CA LEU A 82 -8.13 -10.94 -6.76
C LEU A 82 -7.57 -11.97 -5.79
N VAL A 83 -8.43 -12.57 -4.98
CA VAL A 83 -8.09 -13.68 -4.10
C VAL A 83 -8.42 -14.98 -4.84
N PRO A 84 -7.44 -15.83 -5.16
CA PRO A 84 -7.68 -17.13 -5.76
C PRO A 84 -8.15 -18.14 -4.71
N PHE A 85 -9.32 -18.72 -4.92
CA PHE A 85 -9.87 -19.81 -4.12
C PHE A 85 -9.94 -21.08 -4.96
N VAL A 86 -9.46 -22.21 -4.42
CA VAL A 86 -9.52 -23.49 -5.12
C VAL A 86 -10.92 -24.07 -4.99
N MET A 87 -11.57 -24.37 -6.11
CA MET A 87 -12.92 -24.95 -6.10
C MET A 87 -12.88 -26.38 -5.55
N ALA A 88 -13.95 -26.79 -4.86
CA ALA A 88 -14.02 -28.09 -4.18
C ALA A 88 -13.79 -29.29 -5.12
N ASN A 89 -14.25 -29.19 -6.37
CA ASN A 89 -14.14 -30.22 -7.41
C ASN A 89 -12.84 -30.13 -8.25
N SER A 90 -11.95 -29.18 -7.96
CA SER A 90 -10.71 -29.02 -8.70
C SER A 90 -9.65 -30.04 -8.28
N THR A 91 -8.92 -30.57 -9.26
CA THR A 91 -7.72 -31.41 -9.10
C THR A 91 -6.47 -30.62 -8.73
N ALA A 92 -6.53 -29.29 -8.69
CA ALA A 92 -5.39 -28.45 -8.37
C ALA A 92 -4.90 -28.67 -6.94
N ALA A 93 -3.58 -28.70 -6.77
CA ALA A 93 -2.95 -28.91 -5.49
C ALA A 93 -3.19 -27.71 -4.55
N ARG A 94 -3.57 -28.01 -3.31
CA ARG A 94 -3.90 -27.04 -2.26
C ARG A 94 -2.81 -27.02 -1.20
N ASN A 95 -2.59 -25.89 -0.57
CA ASN A 95 -1.75 -25.86 0.63
C ASN A 95 -2.59 -26.38 1.81
N PHE A 96 -2.02 -27.21 2.69
CA PHE A 96 -2.74 -27.75 3.87
C PHE A 96 -3.39 -26.64 4.73
N THR A 97 -2.75 -25.46 4.80
CA THR A 97 -3.29 -24.29 5.50
C THR A 97 -4.61 -23.76 4.96
N THR A 98 -4.93 -23.99 3.68
CA THR A 98 -6.21 -23.55 3.10
C THR A 98 -7.39 -24.43 3.50
N LEU A 99 -7.11 -25.62 4.04
CA LEU A 99 -8.13 -26.57 4.50
C LEU A 99 -8.30 -26.52 6.03
N ALA A 100 -7.36 -25.92 6.76
CA ALA A 100 -7.41 -25.85 8.20
C ALA A 100 -8.41 -24.82 8.72
N PHE A 101 -8.98 -25.08 9.90
CA PHE A 101 -9.81 -24.10 10.59
C PHE A 101 -8.96 -22.96 11.13
N ILE A 102 -9.45 -21.72 10.98
CA ILE A 102 -8.78 -20.52 11.49
C ILE A 102 -9.30 -20.15 12.90
N ASN A 103 -10.50 -20.62 13.26
CA ASN A 103 -11.16 -20.29 14.52
C ASN A 103 -10.80 -21.28 15.65
N ALA A 104 -10.25 -20.77 16.75
CA ALA A 104 -9.83 -21.56 17.91
C ALA A 104 -10.97 -22.40 18.53
N THR A 105 -12.20 -21.89 18.52
CA THR A 105 -13.36 -22.63 19.05
C THR A 105 -13.66 -23.89 18.24
N GLN A 106 -13.63 -23.78 16.91
CA GLN A 106 -13.83 -24.91 15.99
C GLN A 106 -12.70 -25.92 16.09
N ILE A 107 -11.45 -25.46 16.23
CA ILE A 107 -10.29 -26.33 16.44
C ILE A 107 -10.47 -27.14 17.73
N ASN A 108 -10.82 -26.49 18.84
CA ASN A 108 -11.00 -27.17 20.13
C ASN A 108 -12.14 -28.19 20.11
N GLN A 109 -13.25 -27.87 19.45
CA GLN A 109 -14.36 -28.81 19.25
C GLN A 109 -13.91 -30.02 18.43
N LEU A 110 -13.19 -29.80 17.33
CA LEU A 110 -12.69 -30.88 16.49
C LEU A 110 -11.66 -31.76 17.22
N LYS A 111 -10.77 -31.17 18.02
CA LYS A 111 -9.82 -31.91 18.87
C LYS A 111 -10.57 -32.86 19.81
N LYS A 112 -11.62 -32.39 20.49
CA LYS A 112 -12.46 -33.23 21.36
C LYS A 112 -13.13 -34.38 20.59
N THR A 113 -13.72 -34.08 19.44
CA THR A 113 -14.36 -35.11 18.60
C THR A 113 -13.39 -36.16 18.09
N ILE A 114 -12.14 -35.77 17.77
CA ILE A 114 -11.12 -36.72 17.32
C ILE A 114 -10.54 -37.51 18.50
N ALA A 115 -10.36 -36.88 19.67
CA ALA A 115 -9.86 -37.55 20.88
C ALA A 115 -10.73 -38.73 21.32
N GLU A 116 -12.03 -38.68 21.04
CA GLU A 116 -13.01 -39.74 21.35
C GLU A 116 -13.05 -40.86 20.29
N MET A 117 -12.32 -40.73 19.17
CA MET A 117 -12.33 -41.76 18.12
C MET A 117 -11.44 -42.96 18.49
N ASP A 118 -11.89 -44.15 18.09
CA ASP A 118 -11.22 -45.42 18.38
C ASP A 118 -9.75 -45.43 17.96
N PHE A 119 -9.44 -44.83 16.81
CA PHE A 119 -8.06 -44.79 16.29
C PHE A 119 -7.09 -44.03 17.21
N VAL A 120 -7.56 -43.05 18.00
CA VAL A 120 -6.71 -42.33 18.95
C VAL A 120 -6.40 -43.19 20.16
N ASN A 121 -7.33 -44.06 20.56
CA ASN A 121 -7.07 -45.04 21.61
C ASN A 121 -6.10 -46.13 21.11
N GLU A 122 -6.25 -46.57 19.86
CA GLU A 122 -5.31 -47.50 19.21
C GLU A 122 -3.89 -46.91 19.10
N MET A 123 -3.76 -45.61 18.82
CA MET A 123 -2.47 -44.91 18.79
C MET A 123 -1.72 -44.92 20.12
N LEU A 124 -2.45 -45.00 21.23
CA LEU A 124 -1.90 -44.93 22.59
C LEU A 124 -1.88 -46.30 23.28
N ALA A 125 -2.23 -47.38 22.58
CA ALA A 125 -2.33 -48.72 23.14
C ALA A 125 -0.96 -49.40 23.31
N GLU A 126 -0.01 -49.09 22.45
CA GLU A 126 1.36 -49.57 22.53
C GLU A 126 2.18 -48.65 23.45
N GLU A 127 2.98 -49.22 24.35
CA GLU A 127 3.84 -48.44 25.25
C GLU A 127 5.05 -47.88 24.47
N LEU A 128 5.52 -46.69 24.86
CA LEU A 128 6.75 -46.12 24.32
C LEU A 128 7.95 -46.80 24.97
N PRO A 129 9.01 -47.10 24.20
CA PRO A 129 10.27 -47.56 24.78
C PRO A 129 10.89 -46.44 25.63
N GLU A 130 11.36 -46.80 26.83
CA GLU A 130 12.17 -45.93 27.68
C GLU A 130 13.61 -46.50 27.73
N PRO A 131 14.62 -45.80 27.15
CA PRO A 131 14.61 -44.47 26.54
C PRO A 131 14.11 -44.44 25.07
N ILE A 132 13.67 -43.26 24.61
CA ILE A 132 13.31 -43.02 23.20
C ILE A 132 14.60 -42.81 22.40
N GLU A 133 14.97 -43.80 21.58
CA GLU A 133 16.24 -43.79 20.83
C GLU A 133 16.08 -43.35 19.36
N GLU A 134 14.93 -43.63 18.73
CA GLU A 134 14.68 -43.37 17.31
C GLU A 134 13.31 -42.73 17.06
N ILE A 135 13.17 -42.06 15.90
CA ILE A 135 11.89 -41.50 15.44
C ILE A 135 11.13 -42.57 14.65
N ASP A 136 10.37 -43.40 15.36
CA ASP A 136 9.50 -44.43 14.79
C ASP A 136 8.05 -43.94 14.62
N ASP A 137 7.20 -44.77 14.01
CA ASP A 137 5.77 -44.45 13.85
C ASP A 137 5.04 -44.42 15.20
N ASN A 138 5.46 -45.25 16.17
CA ASN A 138 4.88 -45.29 17.51
C ASN A 138 5.06 -43.95 18.23
N LEU A 139 6.26 -43.36 18.19
CA LEU A 139 6.54 -42.03 18.72
C LEU A 139 5.64 -40.96 18.09
N LYS A 140 5.46 -41.00 16.76
CA LYS A 140 4.62 -40.04 16.03
C LYS A 140 3.14 -40.18 16.40
N ARG A 141 2.65 -41.41 16.61
CA ARG A 141 1.29 -41.71 17.09
C ARG A 141 1.05 -41.16 18.49
N HIS A 142 1.99 -41.39 19.41
CA HIS A 142 1.91 -40.82 20.76
C HIS A 142 1.96 -39.29 20.74
N LEU A 143 2.87 -38.72 19.95
CA LEU A 143 3.00 -37.28 19.79
C LEU A 143 1.68 -36.64 19.33
N PHE A 144 1.04 -37.19 18.29
CA PHE A 144 -0.25 -36.69 17.81
C PHE A 144 -1.40 -37.01 18.77
N GLY A 145 -1.47 -38.22 19.31
CA GLY A 145 -2.55 -38.68 20.18
C GLY A 145 -2.63 -37.89 21.50
N ARG A 146 -1.49 -37.71 22.18
CA ARG A 146 -1.38 -36.92 23.41
C ARG A 146 -1.71 -35.44 23.14
N TRP A 147 -1.27 -34.92 22.00
CA TRP A 147 -1.61 -33.56 21.56
C TRP A 147 -3.12 -33.37 21.34
N VAL A 148 -3.78 -34.30 20.67
CA VAL A 148 -5.23 -34.25 20.42
C VAL A 148 -6.04 -34.35 21.72
N ARG A 149 -5.63 -35.24 22.63
CA ARG A 149 -6.26 -35.39 23.96
C ARG A 149 -6.07 -34.18 24.87
N GLY A 150 -5.10 -33.32 24.60
CA GLY A 150 -4.82 -32.14 25.40
C GLY A 150 -3.99 -32.44 26.65
N GLU A 151 -3.27 -33.56 26.68
CA GLU A 151 -2.36 -33.96 27.74
C GLU A 151 -1.05 -33.18 27.61
N ARG A 152 -1.07 -31.93 28.07
CA ARG A 152 -0.02 -30.94 27.76
C ARG A 152 1.36 -31.32 28.29
N LEU A 153 1.44 -31.91 29.48
CA LEU A 153 2.72 -32.29 30.10
C LEU A 153 3.41 -33.40 29.29
N ASP A 154 2.67 -34.46 29.00
CA ASP A 154 3.17 -35.60 28.23
C ASP A 154 3.51 -35.20 26.79
N PHE A 155 2.69 -34.35 26.17
CA PHE A 155 2.97 -33.81 24.84
C PHE A 155 4.28 -33.01 24.81
N GLU A 156 4.54 -32.11 25.76
CA GLU A 156 5.77 -31.32 25.77
C GLU A 156 7.00 -32.21 26.04
N LEU A 157 6.87 -33.25 26.87
CA LEU A 157 7.93 -34.22 27.12
C LEU A 157 8.31 -34.96 25.82
N ILE A 158 7.32 -35.52 25.13
CA ILE A 158 7.53 -36.26 23.87
C ILE A 158 8.00 -35.32 22.76
N LYS A 159 7.45 -34.10 22.67
CA LYS A 159 7.89 -33.06 21.72
C LYS A 159 9.35 -32.69 21.94
N SER A 160 9.80 -32.59 23.19
CA SER A 160 11.21 -32.29 23.50
C SER A 160 12.13 -33.42 23.06
N ALA A 161 11.74 -34.68 23.29
CA ALA A 161 12.49 -35.86 22.82
C ALA A 161 12.56 -35.90 21.29
N TYR A 162 11.43 -35.72 20.60
CA TYR A 162 11.35 -35.65 19.14
C TYR A 162 12.29 -34.56 18.58
N LYS A 163 12.25 -33.35 19.14
CA LYS A 163 13.13 -32.24 18.71
C LYS A 163 14.60 -32.59 18.91
N THR A 164 14.98 -33.15 20.06
CA THR A 164 16.39 -33.53 20.32
C THR A 164 16.88 -34.57 19.30
N LEU A 165 16.04 -35.55 18.95
CA LEU A 165 16.37 -36.55 17.92
C LEU A 165 16.45 -35.95 16.51
N GLU A 166 15.54 -35.03 16.15
CA GLU A 166 15.55 -34.32 14.87
C GLU A 166 16.80 -33.42 14.73
N PHE A 167 17.19 -32.71 15.80
CA PHE A 167 18.36 -31.83 15.81
C PHE A 167 19.69 -32.59 15.85
N ASN A 168 19.80 -33.70 16.58
CA ASN A 168 21.00 -34.54 16.58
C ASN A 168 21.28 -35.18 15.21
N GLY A 169 20.24 -35.40 14.39
CA GLY A 169 20.39 -35.86 13.00
C GLY A 169 20.71 -34.76 11.99
N THR A 170 20.75 -33.48 12.40
CA THR A 170 20.86 -32.33 11.49
C THR A 170 21.93 -31.32 11.93
N GLU A 171 23.22 -31.72 11.92
CA GLU A 171 24.34 -30.76 11.99
C GLU A 171 24.32 -29.69 10.86
N ASP A 172 23.50 -29.87 9.82
CA ASP A 172 23.38 -28.98 8.66
C ASP A 172 22.35 -27.83 8.80
N ALA A 173 21.58 -27.74 9.90
CA ALA A 173 20.50 -26.75 10.02
C ALA A 173 20.98 -25.27 10.01
N ASN A 174 22.22 -25.01 10.45
CA ASN A 174 22.81 -23.67 10.49
C ASN A 174 23.43 -23.22 9.15
N ALA A 175 23.65 -24.13 8.19
CA ALA A 175 24.30 -23.80 6.91
C ALA A 175 23.33 -23.21 5.85
N ILE A 176 22.02 -23.44 6.00
CA ILE A 176 21.00 -23.03 5.00
C ILE A 176 20.54 -21.57 5.21
N ALA A 177 20.72 -21.01 6.41
CA ALA A 177 20.27 -19.65 6.74
C ALA A 177 21.03 -18.54 5.99
N ASN A 178 22.24 -18.81 5.48
CA ASN A 178 23.13 -17.79 4.91
C ASN A 178 23.21 -17.76 3.37
N ARG A 179 22.52 -18.65 2.65
CA ARG A 179 22.43 -18.56 1.18
C ARG A 179 21.17 -17.78 0.82
N ARG A 180 21.28 -16.82 -0.09
CA ARG A 180 20.12 -16.13 -0.70
C ARG A 180 19.19 -17.20 -1.29
N ALA A 181 18.18 -17.60 -0.53
CA ALA A 181 17.22 -18.61 -0.94
C ALA A 181 16.50 -18.10 -2.20
N GLY A 182 16.73 -18.77 -3.33
CA GLY A 182 15.95 -18.53 -4.53
C GLY A 182 14.46 -18.77 -4.26
N MET A 183 13.59 -18.09 -5.01
CA MET A 183 12.16 -18.38 -5.00
C MET A 183 11.78 -19.14 -6.26
N LEU A 184 11.19 -20.32 -6.11
CA LEU A 184 10.65 -21.08 -7.23
C LEU A 184 9.12 -21.06 -7.18
N MET A 185 8.51 -20.65 -8.29
CA MET A 185 7.06 -20.60 -8.43
C MET A 185 6.56 -21.87 -9.09
N LEU A 186 5.73 -22.62 -8.36
CA LEU A 186 5.18 -23.90 -8.80
C LEU A 186 3.75 -23.71 -9.30
N ASN A 187 3.40 -24.41 -10.38
CA ASN A 187 2.04 -24.40 -10.93
C ASN A 187 1.19 -25.50 -10.25
N PRO A 188 0.12 -25.16 -9.52
CA PRO A 188 -0.70 -26.14 -8.81
C PRO A 188 -1.61 -26.99 -9.71
N THR A 189 -1.81 -26.62 -10.98
CA THR A 189 -2.71 -27.37 -11.87
C THR A 189 -2.05 -28.58 -12.51
N ASN A 190 -0.72 -28.61 -12.59
CA ASN A 190 0.05 -29.73 -13.16
C ASN A 190 0.60 -30.60 -12.04
N VAL A 191 -0.22 -31.55 -11.59
CA VAL A 191 0.07 -32.41 -10.43
C VAL A 191 1.26 -33.33 -10.68
N SER A 192 1.45 -33.83 -11.91
CA SER A 192 2.59 -34.72 -12.23
C SER A 192 3.92 -33.97 -12.16
N ALA A 193 4.01 -32.80 -12.80
CA ALA A 193 5.22 -31.96 -12.71
C ALA A 193 5.48 -31.49 -11.27
N LEU A 194 4.41 -31.24 -10.51
CA LEU A 194 4.53 -30.93 -9.09
C LEU A 194 5.12 -32.12 -8.33
N ASN A 195 4.60 -33.34 -8.52
CA ASN A 195 5.13 -34.55 -7.90
C ASN A 195 6.61 -34.78 -8.23
N GLU A 196 7.07 -34.50 -9.46
CA GLU A 196 8.49 -34.57 -9.80
C GLU A 196 9.34 -33.56 -9.02
N THR A 197 8.78 -32.39 -8.69
CA THR A 197 9.53 -31.29 -8.07
C THR A 197 9.51 -31.33 -6.55
N ILE A 198 8.36 -31.71 -5.95
CA ILE A 198 8.15 -31.72 -4.49
C ILE A 198 8.06 -33.13 -3.91
N GLY A 199 8.00 -34.16 -4.76
CA GLY A 199 8.01 -35.57 -4.38
C GLY A 199 7.07 -35.86 -3.22
N ALA A 200 7.68 -36.28 -2.12
CA ALA A 200 7.00 -36.77 -0.94
C ALA A 200 6.20 -35.69 -0.16
N ALA A 201 6.32 -34.40 -0.49
CA ALA A 201 5.52 -33.33 0.11
C ALA A 201 4.09 -33.22 -0.46
N LEU A 202 3.77 -34.00 -1.50
CA LEU A 202 2.43 -34.04 -2.10
C LEU A 202 1.68 -35.30 -1.62
N SER A 203 0.57 -35.09 -0.91
CA SER A 203 -0.31 -36.18 -0.44
C SER A 203 -1.70 -36.05 -1.07
N THR A 204 -2.34 -37.18 -1.40
CA THR A 204 -3.71 -37.20 -1.94
C THR A 204 -4.66 -37.71 -0.86
N ILE A 205 -5.64 -36.90 -0.48
CA ILE A 205 -6.50 -37.15 0.68
C ILE A 205 -7.97 -37.20 0.24
N PRO A 206 -8.75 -38.20 0.68
CA PRO A 206 -10.20 -38.22 0.47
C PRO A 206 -10.89 -37.21 1.40
N ILE A 207 -11.61 -36.23 0.84
CA ILE A 207 -12.42 -35.26 1.59
C ILE A 207 -13.84 -35.29 1.03
N ASN A 208 -14.82 -35.69 1.83
CA ASN A 208 -16.24 -35.74 1.44
C ASN A 208 -16.52 -36.47 0.11
N GLY A 209 -15.80 -37.56 -0.16
CA GLY A 209 -15.98 -38.37 -1.37
C GLY A 209 -15.19 -37.89 -2.60
N THR A 210 -14.38 -36.84 -2.49
CA THR A 210 -13.45 -36.41 -3.55
C THR A 210 -12.00 -36.51 -3.09
N TYR A 211 -11.11 -36.94 -4.01
CA TYR A 211 -9.68 -36.94 -3.75
C TYR A 211 -9.10 -35.56 -4.02
N VAL A 212 -8.43 -34.99 -3.02
CA VAL A 212 -7.82 -33.66 -3.09
C VAL A 212 -6.32 -33.78 -2.90
N ASN A 213 -5.57 -33.14 -3.79
CA ASN A 213 -4.12 -33.03 -3.69
C ASN A 213 -3.77 -31.94 -2.67
N VAL A 214 -3.08 -32.30 -1.59
CA VAL A 214 -2.67 -31.38 -0.54
C VAL A 214 -1.16 -31.42 -0.39
N ILE A 215 -0.58 -30.24 -0.30
CA ILE A 215 0.84 -30.05 -0.13
C ILE A 215 1.13 -29.82 1.35
N VAL A 216 1.93 -30.72 1.93
CA VAL A 216 2.34 -30.75 3.33
C VAL A 216 3.87 -30.63 3.38
N PRO A 217 4.43 -29.65 4.11
CA PRO A 217 5.88 -29.52 4.25
C PRO A 217 6.52 -30.80 4.77
N GLU A 218 7.71 -31.13 4.27
CA GLU A 218 8.40 -32.39 4.60
C GLU A 218 8.63 -32.57 6.11
N ARG A 219 9.03 -31.51 6.82
CA ARG A 219 9.18 -31.51 8.28
C ARG A 219 7.88 -31.76 9.04
N LEU A 220 6.76 -31.26 8.51
CA LEU A 220 5.45 -31.54 9.10
C LEU A 220 5.06 -32.98 8.84
N ARG A 221 5.34 -33.50 7.64
CA ARG A 221 5.08 -34.88 7.26
C ARG A 221 5.90 -35.88 8.10
N SER A 222 7.17 -35.59 8.38
CA SER A 222 8.02 -36.44 9.22
C SER A 222 7.55 -36.53 10.68
N ALA A 223 6.85 -35.49 11.17
CA ALA A 223 6.26 -35.45 12.50
C ALA A 223 4.87 -36.12 12.59
N LEU A 224 4.26 -36.49 11.45
CA LEU A 224 2.94 -37.13 11.41
C LEU A 224 3.08 -38.65 11.35
N PHE A 225 2.15 -39.34 12.01
CA PHE A 225 2.03 -40.81 11.99
C PHE A 225 1.64 -41.33 10.60
N ASP A 226 2.03 -42.55 10.27
CA ASP A 226 1.74 -43.19 8.99
C ASP A 226 0.23 -43.47 8.83
N GLY A 227 -0.31 -43.26 7.63
CA GLY A 227 -1.76 -43.43 7.37
C GLY A 227 -2.65 -42.27 7.85
N TRP A 228 -2.06 -41.13 8.23
CA TRP A 228 -2.81 -39.91 8.55
C TRP A 228 -3.68 -39.42 7.37
N GLU A 229 -3.30 -39.74 6.13
CA GLU A 229 -4.00 -39.39 4.89
C GLU A 229 -5.38 -40.03 4.79
N ASP A 230 -5.56 -41.22 5.36
CA ASP A 230 -6.85 -41.94 5.36
C ASP A 230 -7.82 -41.40 6.42
N LYS A 231 -7.38 -40.47 7.26
CA LYS A 231 -8.17 -39.88 8.35
C LYS A 231 -8.63 -38.46 7.96
N PRO A 232 -9.82 -38.30 7.33
CA PRO A 232 -10.23 -37.05 6.69
C PRO A 232 -10.37 -35.86 7.66
N LYS A 233 -10.55 -36.09 8.96
CA LYS A 233 -10.65 -35.02 9.96
C LYS A 233 -9.29 -34.48 10.41
N VAL A 234 -8.21 -35.24 10.24
CA VAL A 234 -6.85 -34.87 10.68
C VAL A 234 -6.30 -33.69 9.85
N ILE A 235 -6.63 -33.62 8.56
CA ILE A 235 -6.19 -32.54 7.66
C ILE A 235 -6.55 -31.15 8.18
N HIS A 236 -7.71 -31.02 8.83
CA HIS A 236 -8.22 -29.76 9.36
C HIS A 236 -7.47 -29.30 10.63
N LEU A 237 -6.75 -30.21 11.29
CA LEU A 237 -5.96 -29.94 12.49
C LEU A 237 -4.48 -29.69 12.20
N LEU A 238 -3.98 -30.06 11.02
CA LEU A 238 -2.54 -30.00 10.70
C LEU A 238 -1.91 -28.63 10.91
N TRP A 239 -2.64 -27.55 10.63
CA TRP A 239 -2.12 -26.19 10.89
C TRP A 239 -1.95 -25.91 12.38
N SER A 240 -2.90 -26.32 13.22
CA SER A 240 -2.80 -26.17 14.66
C SER A 240 -1.69 -27.05 15.24
N PHE A 241 -1.56 -28.28 14.75
CA PHE A 241 -0.51 -29.20 15.16
C PHE A 241 0.88 -28.66 14.79
N ALA A 242 1.07 -28.22 13.55
CA ALA A 242 2.33 -27.62 13.09
C ALA A 242 2.72 -26.40 13.93
N LYS A 243 1.73 -25.58 14.32
CA LYS A 243 1.94 -24.43 15.19
C LYS A 243 2.42 -24.84 16.59
N ASP A 244 1.77 -25.82 17.22
CA ASP A 244 2.12 -26.28 18.56
C ASP A 244 3.46 -27.06 18.58
N MET A 245 3.81 -27.70 17.45
CA MET A 245 5.12 -28.32 17.21
C MET A 245 6.23 -27.31 16.86
N GLU A 246 5.88 -26.04 16.60
CA GLU A 246 6.80 -24.98 16.15
C GLU A 246 7.49 -25.29 14.80
N ILE A 247 6.80 -25.98 13.90
CA ILE A 247 7.31 -26.33 12.58
C ILE A 247 7.02 -25.20 11.59
N PRO A 248 8.01 -24.73 10.80
CA PRO A 248 7.79 -23.72 9.78
C PRO A 248 6.83 -24.22 8.70
N ILE A 249 5.80 -23.41 8.40
CA ILE A 249 4.74 -23.73 7.42
C ILE A 249 5.21 -23.52 5.97
N GLY A 250 6.33 -22.82 5.78
CA GLY A 250 6.92 -22.56 4.47
C GLY A 250 7.52 -23.83 3.87
N MET A 251 7.33 -24.02 2.56
CA MET A 251 8.01 -25.08 1.84
C MET A 251 9.41 -24.62 1.45
N ILE A 252 10.41 -25.34 1.94
CA ILE A 252 11.82 -25.12 1.60
C ILE A 252 12.28 -26.42 0.94
N SER A 253 12.84 -26.32 -0.26
CA SER A 253 13.49 -27.43 -0.94
C SER A 253 14.75 -27.85 -0.14
N PRO A 254 15.24 -29.11 -0.26
CA PRO A 254 16.49 -29.53 0.35
C PRO A 254 17.68 -28.59 0.07
N ASN A 255 17.65 -27.90 -1.09
CA ASN A 255 18.67 -26.94 -1.51
C ASN A 255 18.51 -25.53 -0.91
N GLY A 256 17.56 -25.31 0.01
CA GLY A 256 17.27 -24.01 0.63
C GLY A 256 16.37 -23.08 -0.19
N THR A 257 15.87 -23.51 -1.35
CA THR A 257 14.98 -22.70 -2.21
C THR A 257 13.56 -22.65 -1.64
N LYS A 258 12.99 -21.45 -1.50
CA LYS A 258 11.60 -21.26 -1.04
C LYS A 258 10.63 -21.60 -2.18
N LEU A 259 9.78 -22.60 -1.96
CA LEU A 259 8.78 -23.04 -2.92
C LEU A 259 7.46 -22.31 -2.67
N ILE A 260 6.94 -21.65 -3.70
CA ILE A 260 5.70 -20.88 -3.62
C ILE A 260 4.73 -21.40 -4.68
N ILE A 261 3.54 -21.80 -4.25
CA ILE A 261 2.45 -22.15 -5.17
C ILE A 261 1.92 -20.85 -5.76
N ARG A 262 2.02 -20.72 -7.09
CA ARG A 262 1.42 -19.62 -7.83
C ARG A 262 0.17 -20.15 -8.54
N PRO A 263 -1.05 -19.78 -8.10
CA PRO A 263 -2.27 -20.09 -8.83
C PRO A 263 -2.20 -19.61 -10.28
N PRO A 264 -2.99 -20.16 -11.22
CA PRO A 264 -3.01 -19.67 -12.59
C PRO A 264 -3.37 -18.18 -12.67
N LEU A 265 -3.10 -17.56 -13.82
CA LEU A 265 -3.50 -16.16 -14.02
C LEU A 265 -5.03 -16.06 -14.03
N PRO A 266 -5.60 -14.97 -13.51
CA PRO A 266 -7.04 -14.77 -13.53
C PRO A 266 -7.57 -14.61 -14.96
N PRO A 267 -8.80 -15.08 -15.23
CA PRO A 267 -9.38 -15.01 -16.57
C PRO A 267 -9.62 -13.56 -17.00
N LYS A 268 -9.59 -13.31 -18.33
CA LYS A 268 -9.90 -11.98 -18.88
C LYS A 268 -11.37 -11.58 -18.67
N ARG A 269 -12.27 -12.56 -18.59
CA ARG A 269 -13.72 -12.40 -18.37
C ARG A 269 -14.22 -13.51 -17.47
N GLY A 270 -15.15 -13.18 -16.57
CA GLY A 270 -15.67 -14.13 -15.59
C GLY A 270 -14.82 -14.19 -14.31
N ARG A 271 -15.23 -15.05 -13.39
CA ARG A 271 -14.57 -15.23 -12.08
C ARG A 271 -13.94 -16.59 -11.90
N VAL A 272 -14.18 -17.54 -12.80
CA VAL A 272 -13.78 -18.94 -12.64
C VAL A 272 -12.90 -19.34 -13.81
N ASP A 273 -11.76 -19.95 -13.53
CA ASP A 273 -10.86 -20.54 -14.53
C ASP A 273 -9.92 -21.58 -13.90
N ASN A 274 -9.55 -22.62 -14.65
CA ASN A 274 -8.55 -23.63 -14.26
C ASN A 274 -8.73 -24.23 -12.85
N GLY A 275 -9.98 -24.39 -12.38
CA GLY A 275 -10.25 -24.93 -11.04
C GLY A 275 -10.21 -23.91 -9.90
N TYR A 276 -10.03 -22.63 -10.22
CA TYR A 276 -10.01 -21.52 -9.27
C TYR A 276 -11.18 -20.57 -9.47
N GLU A 277 -11.72 -20.07 -8.36
CA GLU A 277 -12.60 -18.91 -8.31
C GLU A 277 -11.83 -17.68 -7.80
N TYR A 278 -11.90 -16.57 -8.53
CA TYR A 278 -11.21 -15.33 -8.24
C TYR A 278 -12.18 -14.31 -7.66
N ILE A 279 -12.04 -14.05 -6.36
CA ILE A 279 -12.93 -13.15 -5.63
C ILE A 279 -12.31 -11.74 -5.60
N PRO A 280 -13.06 -10.68 -5.96
CA PRO A 280 -12.56 -9.31 -5.89
C PRO A 280 -12.27 -8.90 -4.46
N PHE A 281 -11.09 -8.33 -4.26
CA PHE A 281 -10.62 -7.78 -3.01
C PHE A 281 -10.36 -6.28 -3.17
N LYS A 282 -10.96 -5.48 -2.28
CA LYS A 282 -10.73 -4.04 -2.17
C LYS A 282 -10.32 -3.71 -0.76
N ARG A 283 -9.18 -3.04 -0.59
CA ARG A 283 -8.76 -2.47 0.69
C ARG A 283 -8.36 -1.02 0.49
N CYS A 284 -9.02 -0.15 1.22
CA CYS A 284 -8.68 1.26 1.27
C CYS A 284 -8.22 1.60 2.68
N LYS A 285 -7.08 2.29 2.78
CA LYS A 285 -6.49 2.72 4.05
C LYS A 285 -6.18 4.21 3.96
N TYR A 286 -6.54 4.96 5.00
CA TYR A 286 -6.04 6.33 5.16
C TYR A 286 -4.57 6.27 5.56
N LEU A 287 -3.75 7.15 5.00
CA LEU A 287 -2.35 7.22 5.38
C LEU A 287 -2.29 7.70 6.83
N ASP A 288 -1.53 6.97 7.64
CA ASP A 288 -1.36 7.31 9.05
C ASP A 288 -0.22 8.33 9.16
N PHE A 289 -0.50 9.43 9.85
CA PHE A 289 0.47 10.51 10.08
C PHE A 289 1.00 10.50 11.52
N SER A 290 0.46 9.64 12.39
CA SER A 290 0.77 9.57 13.82
C SER A 290 2.26 9.28 14.08
N LEU A 291 2.79 9.86 15.16
CA LEU A 291 4.17 9.72 15.61
C LEU A 291 4.35 8.63 16.69
N ASP A 292 3.26 8.09 17.24
CA ASP A 292 3.27 7.36 18.52
C ASP A 292 3.58 5.86 18.41
N GLU A 293 3.45 5.24 17.23
CA GLU A 293 3.81 3.84 17.02
C GLU A 293 4.65 3.71 15.75
N ASP A 294 5.83 3.09 15.86
CA ASP A 294 6.69 2.77 14.73
C ASP A 294 6.06 1.64 13.91
N PRO A 295 5.32 1.96 12.82
CA PRO A 295 4.49 0.98 12.14
C PRO A 295 5.31 0.09 11.19
N THR A 296 6.61 0.40 11.02
CA THR A 296 7.55 -0.35 10.18
C THR A 296 7.72 -1.79 10.67
N ASN A 297 7.62 -2.02 11.98
CA ASN A 297 7.69 -3.35 12.58
C ASN A 297 6.45 -4.23 12.31
N LEU A 298 5.32 -3.63 11.91
CA LEU A 298 4.05 -4.34 11.72
C LEU A 298 3.64 -4.51 10.24
N ASP A 299 4.08 -3.65 9.32
CA ASP A 299 3.70 -3.73 7.91
C ASP A 299 4.92 -3.55 6.98
N PRO A 300 5.40 -4.61 6.29
CA PRO A 300 6.53 -4.51 5.35
C PRO A 300 6.19 -3.68 4.10
N ALA A 301 4.97 -3.16 4.00
CA ALA A 301 4.52 -2.23 2.98
C ALA A 301 4.92 -0.77 3.25
N ILE A 302 5.41 -0.45 4.45
CA ILE A 302 5.65 0.91 4.92
C ILE A 302 7.07 0.99 5.50
N ASP A 303 7.80 2.01 5.07
CA ASP A 303 9.16 2.33 5.53
C ASP A 303 9.18 3.77 6.07
N ASP A 304 10.10 4.08 6.97
CA ASP A 304 10.23 5.38 7.66
C ASP A 304 10.35 6.54 6.67
N GLU A 305 11.13 6.32 5.62
CA GLU A 305 11.37 7.31 4.58
C GLU A 305 10.06 7.69 3.85
N ILE A 306 9.15 6.73 3.64
CA ILE A 306 7.86 6.98 2.99
C ILE A 306 6.89 7.70 3.91
N ILE A 307 6.94 7.40 5.21
CA ILE A 307 6.18 8.13 6.22
C ILE A 307 6.62 9.61 6.19
N ASN A 308 7.94 9.88 6.12
CA ASN A 308 8.47 11.23 6.04
C ASN A 308 8.05 11.96 4.75
N TYR A 309 8.10 11.30 3.59
CA TYR A 309 7.57 11.87 2.34
C TYR A 309 6.09 12.22 2.47
N THR A 310 5.28 11.31 3.03
CA THR A 310 3.84 11.49 3.20
C THR A 310 3.51 12.66 4.13
N ARG A 311 4.18 12.77 5.28
CA ARG A 311 4.04 13.89 6.23
C ARG A 311 4.45 15.21 5.60
N THR A 312 5.58 15.24 4.91
CA THR A 312 6.06 16.42 4.19
C THR A 312 5.06 16.85 3.12
N GLN A 313 4.54 15.91 2.33
CA GLN A 313 3.56 16.21 1.29
C GLN A 313 2.27 16.81 1.87
N ALA A 314 1.74 16.24 2.96
CA ALA A 314 0.51 16.71 3.61
C ALA A 314 0.67 18.10 4.20
N THR A 315 1.78 18.36 4.90
CA THR A 315 2.07 19.67 5.51
C THR A 315 2.21 20.76 4.46
N PHE A 316 2.99 20.53 3.39
CA PHE A 316 3.14 21.51 2.31
C PHE A 316 1.83 21.75 1.53
N ALA A 317 0.98 20.73 1.36
CA ALA A 317 -0.32 20.87 0.71
C ALA A 317 -1.29 21.74 1.52
N VAL A 318 -1.29 21.60 2.86
CA VAL A 318 -2.10 22.44 3.75
C VAL A 318 -1.55 23.87 3.78
N LEU A 319 -0.22 24.04 3.89
CA LEU A 319 0.41 25.36 3.85
C LEU A 319 0.14 26.10 2.54
N SER A 320 0.25 25.42 1.39
CA SER A 320 -0.02 26.04 0.10
C SER A 320 -1.47 26.51 -0.01
N LEU A 321 -2.43 25.76 0.55
CA LEU A 321 -3.83 26.15 0.60
C LEU A 321 -4.03 27.47 1.38
N PHE A 322 -3.44 27.59 2.58
CA PHE A 322 -3.51 28.82 3.37
C PHE A 322 -2.90 30.02 2.64
N ILE A 323 -1.74 29.84 2.01
CA ILE A 323 -1.05 30.90 1.26
C ILE A 323 -1.89 31.32 0.04
N MET A 324 -2.53 30.37 -0.67
CA MET A 324 -3.42 30.68 -1.79
C MET A 324 -4.65 31.48 -1.36
N PHE A 325 -5.30 31.12 -0.24
CA PHE A 325 -6.42 31.91 0.30
C PHE A 325 -5.97 33.31 0.70
N MET A 326 -4.84 33.43 1.41
CA MET A 326 -4.25 34.72 1.76
C MET A 326 -3.98 35.56 0.50
N GLY A 327 -3.39 34.98 -0.54
CA GLY A 327 -3.12 35.62 -1.82
C GLY A 327 -4.39 36.12 -2.52
N PHE A 328 -5.48 35.33 -2.46
CA PHE A 328 -6.78 35.72 -2.99
C PHE A 328 -7.35 36.98 -2.29
N PHE A 329 -7.35 37.01 -0.95
CA PHE A 329 -7.80 38.18 -0.20
C PHE A 329 -6.94 39.42 -0.46
N PHE A 330 -5.61 39.27 -0.50
CA PHE A 330 -4.72 40.39 -0.85
C PHE A 330 -4.95 40.89 -2.28
N SER A 331 -5.29 40.01 -3.21
CA SER A 331 -5.63 40.40 -4.59
C SER A 331 -6.89 41.26 -4.65
N ILE A 332 -7.95 40.87 -3.94
CA ILE A 332 -9.17 41.69 -3.80
C ILE A 332 -8.83 43.04 -3.17
N TYR A 333 -8.00 43.03 -2.11
CA TYR A 333 -7.59 44.24 -1.41
C TYR A 333 -6.86 45.25 -2.32
N THR A 334 -6.17 44.79 -3.38
CA THR A 334 -5.53 45.69 -4.35
C THR A 334 -6.50 46.55 -5.17
N PHE A 335 -7.79 46.18 -5.24
CA PHE A 335 -8.80 47.00 -5.92
C PHE A 335 -9.39 48.07 -5.01
N LEU A 336 -9.41 47.81 -3.70
CA LEU A 336 -9.88 48.75 -2.68
C LEU A 336 -8.86 49.87 -2.43
N ASN A 337 -7.57 49.54 -2.51
CA ASN A 337 -6.49 50.50 -2.24
C ASN A 337 -5.63 50.77 -3.48
N PRO A 338 -5.52 52.03 -3.95
CA PRO A 338 -4.80 52.37 -5.18
C PRO A 338 -3.27 52.13 -5.12
N ARG A 339 -2.70 51.99 -3.93
CA ARG A 339 -1.26 51.94 -3.67
C ARG A 339 -0.57 50.75 -4.35
N TYR A 340 0.48 51.01 -5.12
CA TYR A 340 1.21 49.98 -5.86
C TYR A 340 1.86 48.88 -4.99
N MET A 341 2.14 49.16 -3.72
CA MET A 341 2.79 48.20 -2.81
C MET A 341 1.94 46.95 -2.58
N PHE A 342 0.61 47.09 -2.49
CA PHE A 342 -0.28 45.94 -2.28
C PHE A 342 -0.29 45.00 -3.49
N LYS A 343 -0.10 45.52 -4.70
CA LYS A 343 0.06 44.71 -5.92
C LYS A 343 1.34 43.87 -5.90
N ARG A 344 2.44 44.41 -5.36
CA ARG A 344 3.70 43.67 -5.19
C ARG A 344 3.57 42.59 -4.12
N LEU A 345 2.92 42.91 -3.00
CA LEU A 345 2.65 41.96 -1.95
C LEU A 345 1.80 40.79 -2.46
N ALA A 346 0.70 41.08 -3.17
CA ALA A 346 -0.14 40.05 -3.79
C ALA A 346 0.66 39.19 -4.79
N GLY A 347 1.45 39.80 -5.67
CA GLY A 347 2.33 39.07 -6.61
C GLY A 347 3.34 38.17 -5.89
N GLY A 348 3.93 38.63 -4.79
CA GLY A 348 4.85 37.84 -3.96
C GLY A 348 4.18 36.63 -3.32
N ILE A 349 2.97 36.80 -2.78
CA ILE A 349 2.21 35.70 -2.17
C ILE A 349 1.84 34.65 -3.24
N HIS A 350 1.38 35.06 -4.43
CA HIS A 350 1.10 34.13 -5.53
C HIS A 350 2.35 33.38 -6.01
N PHE A 351 3.51 34.04 -6.00
CA PHE A 351 4.77 33.38 -6.32
C PHE A 351 5.13 32.31 -5.29
N ILE A 352 4.93 32.61 -4.00
CA ILE A 352 5.12 31.64 -2.90
C ILE A 352 4.08 30.51 -3.00
N SER A 353 2.83 30.79 -3.35
CA SER A 353 1.81 29.76 -3.63
C SER A 353 2.22 28.83 -4.77
N ALA A 354 2.78 29.38 -5.85
CA ALA A 354 3.31 28.58 -6.95
C ALA A 354 4.48 27.69 -6.47
N ALA A 355 5.45 28.27 -5.77
CA ALA A 355 6.61 27.53 -5.25
C ALA A 355 6.20 26.38 -4.30
N THR A 356 5.28 26.64 -3.37
CA THR A 356 4.79 25.62 -2.42
C THR A 356 3.98 24.52 -3.11
N SER A 357 3.16 24.86 -4.12
CA SER A 357 2.47 23.86 -4.94
C SER A 357 3.45 22.98 -5.74
N LEU A 358 4.54 23.57 -6.24
CA LEU A 358 5.60 22.84 -6.93
C LEU A 358 6.34 21.87 -5.98
N VAL A 359 6.61 22.28 -4.74
CA VAL A 359 7.20 21.40 -3.72
C VAL A 359 6.33 20.16 -3.50
N VAL A 360 5.00 20.31 -3.39
CA VAL A 360 4.08 19.16 -3.25
C VAL A 360 4.20 18.19 -4.42
N ILE A 361 4.30 18.71 -5.66
CA ILE A 361 4.47 17.88 -6.86
C ILE A 361 5.81 17.13 -6.83
N GLN A 362 6.89 17.80 -6.43
CA GLN A 362 8.23 17.20 -6.38
C GLN A 362 8.36 16.15 -5.30
N VAL A 363 7.82 16.41 -4.10
CA VAL A 363 7.80 15.45 -2.99
C VAL A 363 7.05 14.18 -3.39
N LEU A 364 5.91 14.33 -4.08
CA LEU A 364 5.18 13.18 -4.61
C LEU A 364 6.02 12.39 -5.64
N ALA A 365 6.63 13.08 -6.61
CA ALA A 365 7.42 12.42 -7.65
C ALA A 365 8.60 11.63 -7.05
N ALA A 366 9.29 12.23 -6.08
CA ALA A 366 10.36 11.56 -5.33
C ALA A 366 9.83 10.34 -4.55
N SER A 367 8.67 10.46 -3.89
CA SER A 367 8.07 9.35 -3.14
C SER A 367 7.70 8.16 -4.04
N ILE A 368 7.26 8.40 -5.27
CA ILE A 368 6.88 7.34 -6.21
C ILE A 368 8.13 6.60 -6.72
N GLU A 369 9.20 7.33 -7.07
CA GLU A 369 10.43 6.70 -7.52
C GLU A 369 11.08 5.88 -6.39
N TYR A 370 11.08 6.42 -5.17
CA TYR A 370 11.54 5.69 -3.99
C TYR A 370 10.74 4.39 -3.78
N GLN A 371 9.41 4.46 -3.81
CA GLN A 371 8.55 3.28 -3.65
C GLN A 371 8.77 2.24 -4.75
N LYS A 372 9.05 2.67 -5.98
CA LYS A 372 9.34 1.78 -7.11
C LYS A 372 10.65 1.02 -6.93
N GLU A 373 11.67 1.65 -6.35
CA GLU A 373 12.99 1.03 -6.15
C GLU A 373 13.06 0.17 -4.89
N HIS A 374 12.44 0.61 -3.79
CA HIS A 374 12.66 0.02 -2.46
C HIS A 374 11.46 -0.81 -1.96
N LEU A 375 10.23 -0.52 -2.40
CA LEU A 375 9.04 -1.22 -1.92
C LEU A 375 8.44 -2.16 -2.97
N ALA A 376 9.00 -3.37 -3.04
CA ALA A 376 8.47 -4.44 -3.90
C ALA A 376 7.01 -4.85 -3.56
N TYR A 377 6.55 -4.62 -2.33
CA TYR A 377 5.17 -4.92 -1.93
C TYR A 377 4.15 -3.88 -2.42
N THR A 378 4.55 -2.62 -2.54
CA THR A 378 3.70 -1.52 -3.03
C THR A 378 3.80 -1.37 -4.54
N PHE A 379 5.01 -1.57 -5.08
CA PHE A 379 5.31 -1.64 -6.51
C PHE A 379 5.83 -3.03 -6.87
N PRO A 380 4.93 -4.00 -7.11
CA PRO A 380 5.36 -5.32 -7.51
C PRO A 380 6.09 -5.27 -8.86
N LYS A 381 7.14 -6.10 -9.01
CA LYS A 381 7.96 -6.16 -10.22
C LYS A 381 7.07 -6.46 -11.44
N GLY A 382 7.20 -5.65 -12.49
CA GLY A 382 6.36 -5.72 -13.69
C GLY A 382 5.07 -4.90 -13.62
N SER A 383 4.85 -4.14 -12.53
CA SER A 383 3.79 -3.14 -12.49
C SER A 383 4.17 -1.91 -13.31
N THR A 384 3.16 -1.27 -13.88
CA THR A 384 3.28 0.00 -14.59
C THR A 384 2.55 1.07 -13.78
N TYR A 385 3.05 2.29 -13.76
CA TYR A 385 2.38 3.40 -13.10
C TYR A 385 1.97 4.46 -14.12
N LYS A 386 0.90 5.18 -13.79
CA LYS A 386 0.40 6.33 -14.54
C LYS A 386 0.01 7.42 -13.56
N PHE A 387 0.17 8.66 -13.99
CA PHE A 387 -0.33 9.81 -13.26
C PHE A 387 -1.84 9.92 -13.39
N GLY A 388 -2.51 10.23 -12.27
CA GLY A 388 -3.95 10.48 -12.23
C GLY A 388 -4.29 11.96 -12.39
N TYR A 389 -5.59 12.29 -12.39
CA TYR A 389 -6.05 13.67 -12.61
C TYR A 389 -5.58 14.65 -11.53
N GLY A 390 -5.34 14.19 -10.30
CA GLY A 390 -4.87 15.05 -9.20
C GLY A 390 -3.57 15.80 -9.55
N ILE A 391 -2.62 15.14 -10.22
CA ILE A 391 -1.36 15.78 -10.60
C ILE A 391 -1.53 16.79 -11.73
N TYR A 392 -2.44 16.52 -12.69
CA TYR A 392 -2.70 17.45 -13.77
C TYR A 392 -3.36 18.72 -13.24
N LEU A 393 -4.33 18.59 -12.32
CA LEU A 393 -4.92 19.72 -11.62
C LEU A 393 -3.86 20.52 -10.84
N ALA A 394 -2.91 19.82 -10.20
CA ALA A 394 -1.82 20.45 -9.47
C ALA A 394 -0.90 21.30 -10.37
N TRP A 395 -0.50 20.77 -11.53
CA TRP A 395 0.29 21.51 -12.52
C TRP A 395 -0.43 22.75 -13.08
N ILE A 396 -1.74 22.65 -13.31
CA ILE A 396 -2.51 23.81 -13.77
C ILE A 396 -2.61 24.85 -12.65
N CYS A 397 -2.83 24.44 -11.40
CA CYS A 397 -2.82 25.36 -10.24
C CYS A 397 -1.47 26.09 -10.11
N PHE A 398 -0.35 25.36 -10.28
CA PHE A 398 0.99 25.94 -10.31
C PHE A 398 1.12 27.00 -11.41
N ALA A 399 0.75 26.65 -12.65
CA ALA A 399 0.86 27.56 -13.79
C ALA A 399 0.03 28.84 -13.60
N VAL A 400 -1.20 28.72 -13.09
CA VAL A 400 -2.08 29.87 -12.85
C VAL A 400 -1.55 30.80 -11.77
N ASN A 401 -1.04 30.25 -10.66
CA ASN A 401 -0.41 31.05 -9.60
C ASN A 401 0.85 31.76 -10.13
N LEU A 402 1.68 31.07 -10.92
CA LEU A 402 2.89 31.63 -11.49
C LEU A 402 2.60 32.76 -12.48
N ILE A 403 1.66 32.55 -13.41
CA ILE A 403 1.22 33.57 -14.37
C ILE A 403 0.64 34.78 -13.63
N SER A 404 -0.19 34.54 -12.61
CA SER A 404 -0.78 35.62 -11.81
C SER A 404 0.30 36.41 -11.08
N ALA A 405 1.29 35.75 -10.48
CA ALA A 405 2.43 36.41 -9.84
C ALA A 405 3.15 37.35 -10.81
N PHE A 406 3.48 36.87 -12.01
CA PHE A 406 4.11 37.68 -13.05
C PHE A 406 3.25 38.87 -13.48
N LEU A 407 1.94 38.68 -13.67
CA LEU A 407 1.03 39.76 -14.06
C LEU A 407 0.89 40.82 -12.96
N PHE A 408 0.78 40.42 -11.69
CA PHE A 408 0.77 41.35 -10.55
C PHE A 408 2.08 42.13 -10.45
N PHE A 409 3.23 41.49 -10.63
CA PHE A 409 4.51 42.19 -10.66
C PHE A 409 4.62 43.15 -11.85
N TRP A 410 4.25 42.72 -13.05
CA TRP A 410 4.32 43.53 -14.27
C TRP A 410 3.48 44.80 -14.16
N TYR A 411 2.28 44.71 -13.58
CA TYR A 411 1.37 45.84 -13.39
C TYR A 411 1.53 46.60 -12.06
N SER A 412 2.55 46.26 -11.26
CA SER A 412 2.90 46.95 -9.99
C SER A 412 3.86 48.14 -10.16
N LYS A 413 4.04 48.62 -11.39
CA LYS A 413 4.95 49.75 -11.68
C LYS A 413 4.47 51.01 -10.96
N LYS A 414 5.41 51.66 -10.25
CA LYS A 414 5.17 52.92 -9.55
C LYS A 414 4.89 54.03 -10.58
N LYS A 415 3.81 54.80 -10.41
CA LYS A 415 3.47 55.94 -11.27
C LYS A 415 3.47 57.20 -10.40
N LYS A 416 4.19 58.26 -10.80
CA LYS A 416 4.31 59.53 -10.06
C LYS A 416 3.80 60.71 -10.88
N GLY A 417 3.17 61.69 -10.23
CA GLY A 417 2.82 62.99 -10.82
C GLY A 417 2.07 62.89 -12.15
N SER A 418 2.58 63.56 -13.20
CA SER A 418 1.97 63.59 -14.54
C SER A 418 1.91 62.24 -15.28
N LYS A 419 2.58 61.20 -14.76
CA LYS A 419 2.55 59.83 -15.32
C LYS A 419 1.44 58.96 -14.71
N ALA A 420 0.69 59.48 -13.73
CA ALA A 420 -0.45 58.79 -13.12
C ALA A 420 -1.75 59.12 -13.87
N ALA A 421 -2.64 58.12 -13.96
CA ALA A 421 -3.91 58.24 -14.67
C ALA A 421 -4.96 59.12 -13.94
N SER A 422 -4.81 59.28 -12.62
CA SER A 422 -5.59 60.20 -11.80
C SER A 422 -4.69 60.83 -10.73
N ASP A 423 -5.06 62.01 -10.24
CA ASP A 423 -4.33 62.70 -9.17
C ASP A 423 -4.35 61.91 -7.86
N GLU A 424 -5.46 61.23 -7.53
CA GLU A 424 -5.57 60.33 -6.38
C GLU A 424 -4.55 59.18 -6.42
N LEU A 425 -4.36 58.56 -7.59
CA LEU A 425 -3.38 57.49 -7.79
C LEU A 425 -1.94 58.03 -7.68
N GLY A 426 -1.70 59.24 -8.19
CA GLY A 426 -0.41 59.91 -8.11
C GLY A 426 -0.03 60.25 -6.66
N MET A 427 -0.97 60.79 -5.90
CA MET A 427 -0.79 61.12 -4.47
C MET A 427 -0.63 59.87 -3.60
N ALA A 428 -1.36 58.78 -3.88
CA ALA A 428 -1.24 57.53 -3.12
C ALA A 428 0.13 56.84 -3.24
N ASP A 429 0.88 57.15 -4.31
CA ASP A 429 2.21 56.60 -4.59
C ASP A 429 3.37 57.52 -4.12
N GLU A 430 3.04 58.74 -3.65
CA GLU A 430 3.99 59.69 -3.06
C GLU A 430 4.38 59.27 -1.63
N PRO A 431 5.62 59.57 -1.20
CA PRO A 431 5.99 59.33 0.19
C PRO A 431 5.13 60.21 1.09
N ILE A 432 4.38 59.60 2.00
CA ILE A 432 3.72 60.32 3.08
C ILE A 432 4.84 60.84 3.98
N ASN A 433 5.13 62.13 3.91
CA ASN A 433 5.97 62.80 4.90
C ASN A 433 5.18 62.81 6.22
N ILE A 434 5.30 61.73 7.00
CA ILE A 434 4.98 61.76 8.42
C ILE A 434 6.09 62.60 9.04
N GLY A 435 5.72 63.80 9.48
CA GLY A 435 6.61 64.95 9.60
C GLY A 435 7.94 64.72 10.31
N ARG A 436 8.94 65.46 9.83
CA ARG A 436 9.81 66.25 10.69
C ARG A 436 9.75 67.69 10.24
#